data_AF-A0AAE9UP12-F1
#
_entry.id   AF-A0AAE9UP12-F1
#
_cell.length_a   1.000
_cell.length_b   1.000
_cell.length_c   1.000
_cell.angle_alpha   90.00
_cell.angle_beta   90.00
_cell.angle_gamma   90.00
#
_symmetry.space_group_name_H-M   'P 1'
#
loop_
_entity.id
_entity.type
_entity.pdbx_description
1 polymer ?
#
loop_
_entity_poly.entity_id
_entity_poly.type
_entity_poly.pdbx_seq_one_letter_code
_entity_poly.pdbx_strand_id
1 'polypeptide(L)'
;MKRYSKGLMILGIPLLIITGIAFYGIQRYGPNFNLYLFPPSVQKYGDIALERLDTLGLYAQGEQWNKTRQETHKALKKAKSYKEAQQILQKAVVVAGGKHSRLINKASFKKSSMKHPQPQIRAEDDGVLYLKVPAIEALDKKALTVYANQLNKPLTKKYKGVIVDLRGNTGGNMAPMLIGLSGLLPDGDLFRFEDRYHNQQVIQLNGHELSHQENLQLEQPVIKQKVPVAVLIDRYTASSGEMTAFAFQGLEHTLFFGEATAGYTTGNHVIPLYDGALLVITSSRVINRQGQAYENNPILPDRESKDPLTEAKVWLSDVTK
;
A
#
# COMPACT_ATOMS: atom_id res chain seq x y z
N MET A 1 -50.47 3.85 54.43
CA MET A 1 -49.98 4.52 53.21
C MET A 1 -48.46 4.54 53.20
N LYS A 2 -47.88 3.92 52.16
CA LYS A 2 -46.50 3.91 51.63
C LYS A 2 -45.32 4.43 52.49
N ARG A 3 -44.40 3.52 52.84
CA ARG A 3 -42.95 3.80 53.01
C ARG A 3 -42.17 3.03 51.93
N TYR A 4 -41.69 3.73 50.91
CA TYR A 4 -40.68 3.25 49.96
C TYR A 4 -39.73 4.42 49.69
N SER A 5 -38.50 4.37 50.24
CA SER A 5 -37.38 5.20 49.75
C SER A 5 -36.03 4.80 50.35
N LYS A 6 -35.57 3.56 50.13
CA LYS A 6 -34.14 3.20 50.31
C LYS A 6 -33.75 2.09 49.33
N GLY A 7 -33.62 2.43 48.05
CA GLY A 7 -33.25 1.44 47.03
C GLY A 7 -32.62 1.98 45.75
N LEU A 8 -32.29 3.28 45.68
CA LEU A 8 -31.83 3.90 44.42
C LEU A 8 -30.42 4.50 44.46
N MET A 9 -29.67 4.37 45.55
CA MET A 9 -28.40 5.10 45.73
C MET A 9 -27.13 4.23 45.74
N ILE A 10 -27.22 2.92 45.46
CA ILE A 10 -26.05 2.01 45.53
C ILE A 10 -25.66 1.44 44.14
N LEU A 11 -26.53 1.50 43.14
CA LEU A 11 -26.23 1.04 41.76
C LEU A 11 -25.66 2.15 40.84
N GLY A 12 -25.77 3.43 41.20
CA GLY A 12 -25.30 4.54 40.37
C GLY A 12 -23.78 4.79 40.40
N ILE A 13 -23.13 4.55 41.54
CA ILE A 13 -21.69 4.79 41.73
C ILE A 13 -20.84 3.75 40.97
N PRO A 14 -21.13 2.43 41.02
CA PRO A 14 -20.40 1.44 40.23
C PRO A 14 -20.57 1.66 38.72
N LEU A 15 -21.78 2.05 38.28
CA LEU A 15 -22.06 2.35 36.87
C LEU A 15 -21.30 3.59 36.39
N LEU A 16 -21.22 4.66 37.20
CA LEU A 16 -20.42 5.86 36.90
C LEU A 16 -18.91 5.59 36.86
N ILE A 17 -18.41 4.68 37.70
CA ILE A 17 -17.00 4.27 37.69
C ILE A 17 -16.72 3.43 36.44
N ILE A 18 -17.60 2.48 36.08
CA ILE A 18 -17.45 1.66 34.87
C ILE A 18 -17.55 2.52 33.61
N THR A 19 -18.49 3.47 33.55
CA THR A 19 -18.57 4.41 32.42
C THR A 19 -17.38 5.36 32.40
N GLY A 20 -16.86 5.81 33.55
CA GLY A 20 -15.64 6.60 33.65
C GLY A 20 -14.39 5.85 33.18
N ILE A 21 -14.25 4.56 33.53
CA ILE A 21 -13.15 3.69 33.08
C ILE A 21 -13.28 3.41 31.58
N ALA A 22 -14.47 3.08 31.09
CA ALA A 22 -14.72 2.88 29.66
C ALA A 22 -14.47 4.16 28.86
N PHE A 23 -14.93 5.31 29.36
CA PHE A 23 -14.70 6.62 28.77
C PHE A 23 -13.20 6.97 28.73
N TYR A 24 -12.47 6.77 29.84
CA TYR A 24 -11.02 6.95 29.88
C TYR A 24 -10.31 6.01 28.91
N GLY A 25 -10.73 4.74 28.85
CA GLY A 25 -10.20 3.74 27.93
C GLY A 25 -10.41 4.16 26.47
N ILE A 26 -11.60 4.61 26.09
CA ILE A 26 -11.89 5.09 24.73
C ILE A 26 -11.09 6.37 24.44
N GLN A 27 -10.97 7.32 25.37
CA GLN A 27 -10.14 8.51 25.13
C GLN A 27 -8.65 8.19 25.00
N ARG A 28 -8.16 7.22 25.77
CA ARG A 28 -6.74 6.84 25.79
C ARG A 28 -6.35 5.97 24.60
N TYR A 29 -7.16 4.96 24.29
CA TYR A 29 -6.84 3.90 23.31
C TYR A 29 -7.67 4.00 22.03
N GLY A 30 -8.85 4.64 22.05
CA GLY A 30 -9.69 4.84 20.87
C GLY A 30 -8.95 5.50 19.68
N PRO A 31 -8.08 6.51 19.89
CA PRO A 31 -7.30 7.09 18.81
C PRO A 31 -6.41 6.07 18.07
N ASN A 32 -6.03 4.97 18.73
CA ASN A 32 -5.26 3.91 18.07
C ASN A 32 -6.05 3.21 16.96
N PHE A 33 -7.39 3.27 17.04
CA PHE A 33 -8.34 2.72 16.10
C PHE A 33 -9.11 3.80 15.34
N ASN A 34 -8.60 5.04 15.33
CA ASN A 34 -9.28 6.22 14.77
C ASN A 34 -10.68 6.49 15.36
N LEU A 35 -10.91 6.06 16.62
CA LEU A 35 -12.14 6.26 17.36
C LEU A 35 -11.99 7.42 18.35
N TYR A 36 -12.85 8.42 18.25
CA TYR A 36 -12.79 9.63 19.06
C TYR A 36 -14.19 9.99 19.58
N LEU A 37 -14.30 10.22 20.89
CA LEU A 37 -15.55 10.70 21.51
C LEU A 37 -15.79 12.19 21.24
N PHE A 38 -14.71 12.97 21.16
CA PHE A 38 -14.71 14.38 20.84
C PHE A 38 -13.56 14.69 19.87
N PRO A 39 -13.63 15.76 19.07
CA PRO A 39 -12.49 16.22 18.30
C PRO A 39 -11.25 16.41 19.18
N PRO A 40 -10.08 15.88 18.80
CA PRO A 40 -8.85 16.08 19.56
C PRO A 40 -8.44 17.56 19.54
N SER A 41 -7.73 18.02 20.56
CA SER A 41 -7.06 19.33 20.45
C SER A 41 -6.03 19.31 19.32
N VAL A 42 -5.66 20.48 18.79
CA VAL A 42 -4.64 20.57 17.72
C VAL A 42 -3.30 19.95 18.14
N GLN A 43 -2.90 20.18 19.39
CA GLN A 43 -1.71 19.54 19.94
C GLN A 43 -1.87 18.01 20.00
N LYS A 44 -3.01 17.50 20.49
CA LYS A 44 -3.23 16.05 20.59
C LYS A 44 -3.28 15.38 19.22
N TYR A 45 -3.86 16.04 18.22
CA TYR A 45 -3.82 15.63 16.82
C TYR A 45 -2.38 15.43 16.33
N GLY A 46 -1.52 16.43 16.57
CA GLY A 46 -0.12 16.37 16.21
C GLY A 46 0.67 15.31 16.98
N ASP A 47 0.42 15.19 18.28
CA ASP A 47 1.10 14.22 19.14
C ASP A 47 0.77 12.77 18.74
N ILE A 48 -0.47 12.49 18.35
CA ILE A 48 -0.86 11.17 17.80
C ILE A 48 -0.08 10.87 16.52
N ALA A 49 -0.04 11.81 15.58
CA ALA A 49 0.72 11.64 14.34
C ALA A 49 2.21 11.42 14.64
N LEU A 50 2.79 12.19 15.56
CA LEU A 50 4.18 12.08 15.96
C LEU A 50 4.52 10.75 16.64
N GLU A 51 3.59 10.19 17.44
CA GLU A 51 3.70 8.86 18.01
C GLU A 51 3.66 7.77 16.93
N ARG A 52 2.82 7.91 15.90
CA ARG A 52 2.83 7.00 14.73
C ARG A 52 4.13 7.07 13.94
N LEU A 53 4.66 8.28 13.74
CA LEU A 53 5.98 8.46 13.14
C LEU A 53 7.08 7.76 13.94
N ASP A 54 7.06 7.95 15.25
CA ASP A 54 8.04 7.37 16.18
C ASP A 54 8.00 5.86 16.17
N THR A 55 6.81 5.26 16.15
CA THR A 55 6.62 3.80 16.30
C THR A 55 6.78 3.05 14.99
N LEU A 56 6.31 3.60 13.87
CA LEU A 56 6.24 2.89 12.59
C LEU A 56 7.34 3.33 11.61
N GLY A 57 7.96 4.50 11.80
CA GLY A 57 8.85 5.07 10.79
C GLY A 57 10.13 4.27 10.65
N LEU A 58 10.43 3.81 9.43
CA LEU A 58 11.62 3.01 9.12
C LEU A 58 12.92 3.67 9.59
N TYR A 59 12.98 5.01 9.53
CA TYR A 59 14.15 5.83 9.89
C TYR A 59 13.97 6.61 11.20
N ALA A 60 12.89 6.39 11.96
CA ALA A 60 12.61 7.11 13.21
C ALA A 60 13.49 6.63 14.38
N GLN A 61 14.80 6.77 14.24
CA GLN A 61 15.82 6.40 15.21
C GLN A 61 17.04 7.32 15.14
N GLY A 62 17.88 7.29 16.17
CA GLY A 62 19.10 8.10 16.24
C GLY A 62 18.88 9.58 16.55
N GLU A 63 19.98 10.35 16.54
CA GLU A 63 20.00 11.74 16.99
C GLU A 63 19.11 12.66 16.15
N GLN A 64 19.14 12.50 14.82
CA GLN A 64 18.38 13.34 13.91
C GLN A 64 16.86 13.21 14.14
N TRP A 65 16.38 11.99 14.34
CA TRP A 65 14.97 11.75 14.67
C TRP A 65 14.62 12.32 16.04
N ASN A 66 15.43 12.02 17.07
CA ASN A 66 15.18 12.50 18.44
C ASN A 66 15.07 14.03 18.50
N LYS A 67 15.98 14.74 17.85
CA LYS A 67 15.94 16.21 17.74
C LYS A 67 14.71 16.69 16.99
N THR A 68 14.43 16.11 15.81
CA THR A 68 13.27 16.50 14.99
C THR A 68 11.96 16.27 15.72
N ARG A 69 11.83 15.15 16.44
CA ARG A 69 10.65 14.80 17.25
C ARG A 69 10.42 15.82 18.37
N GLN A 70 11.47 16.18 19.12
CA GLN A 70 11.38 17.17 20.18
C GLN A 70 11.01 18.56 19.66
N GLU A 71 11.66 19.01 18.59
CA GLU A 71 11.35 20.30 17.92
C GLU A 71 9.90 20.35 17.44
N THR A 72 9.44 19.26 16.80
CA THR A 72 8.09 19.12 16.28
C THR A 72 7.06 19.18 17.40
N HIS A 73 7.25 18.41 18.48
CA HIS A 73 6.36 18.43 19.64
C HIS A 73 6.28 19.84 20.27
N LYS A 74 7.40 20.56 20.39
CA LYS A 74 7.42 21.93 20.91
C LYS A 74 6.66 22.90 20.00
N ALA A 75 6.79 22.76 18.69
CA ALA A 75 6.08 23.57 17.71
C ALA A 75 4.56 23.30 17.71
N LEU A 76 4.15 22.03 17.86
CA LEU A 76 2.73 21.63 17.91
C LEU A 76 1.95 22.28 19.06
N LYS A 77 2.61 22.61 20.18
CA LYS A 77 1.99 23.34 21.30
C LYS A 77 1.47 24.73 20.92
N LYS A 78 2.02 25.32 19.84
CA LYS A 78 1.65 26.65 19.36
C LYS A 78 0.68 26.62 18.18
N ALA A 79 0.44 25.44 17.61
CA ALA A 79 -0.41 25.29 16.43
C ALA A 79 -1.87 25.60 16.75
N LYS A 80 -2.52 26.38 15.88
CA LYS A 80 -3.90 26.87 16.06
C LYS A 80 -4.93 26.11 15.24
N SER A 81 -4.49 25.26 14.30
CA SER A 81 -5.37 24.46 13.45
C SER A 81 -4.72 23.13 13.04
N TYR A 82 -5.51 22.14 12.64
CA TYR A 82 -4.98 20.88 12.10
C TYR A 82 -4.13 21.09 10.85
N LYS A 83 -4.48 22.07 9.99
CA LYS A 83 -3.67 22.42 8.82
C LYS A 83 -2.28 22.91 9.21
N GLU A 84 -2.19 23.76 10.24
CA GLU A 84 -0.90 24.21 10.77
C GLU A 84 -0.12 23.07 11.42
N ALA A 85 -0.79 22.19 12.18
CA ALA A 85 -0.17 20.99 12.73
C ALA A 85 0.38 20.07 11.62
N GLN A 86 -0.37 19.85 10.54
CA GLN A 86 0.09 19.09 9.37
C GLN A 86 1.31 19.72 8.71
N GLN A 87 1.37 21.05 8.60
CA GLN A 87 2.55 21.76 8.06
C GLN A 87 3.78 21.55 8.94
N ILE A 88 3.62 21.67 10.26
CA ILE A 88 4.70 21.41 11.24
C ILE A 88 5.20 19.96 11.15
N LEU A 89 4.29 19.00 10.97
CA LEU A 89 4.62 17.58 10.88
C LEU A 89 5.41 17.19 9.63
N GLN A 90 5.36 17.96 8.53
CA GLN A 90 6.00 17.57 7.26
C GLN A 90 7.47 17.19 7.40
N LYS A 91 8.25 17.98 8.16
CA LYS A 91 9.66 17.67 8.42
C LYS A 91 9.82 16.34 9.16
N ALA A 92 9.02 16.11 10.20
CA ALA A 92 9.05 14.88 10.97
C ALA A 92 8.68 13.65 10.12
N VAL A 93 7.70 13.79 9.22
CA VAL A 93 7.28 12.73 8.29
C VAL A 93 8.45 12.30 7.40
N VAL A 94 9.15 13.27 6.80
CA VAL A 94 10.29 12.98 5.92
C VAL A 94 11.47 12.41 6.70
N VAL A 95 11.76 12.90 7.91
CA VAL A 95 12.86 12.35 8.72
C VAL A 95 12.55 10.94 9.22
N ALA A 96 11.32 10.66 9.64
CA ALA A 96 10.94 9.35 10.18
C ALA A 96 10.78 8.26 9.12
N GLY A 97 10.29 8.62 7.92
CA GLY A 97 9.93 7.65 6.89
C GLY A 97 10.51 7.93 5.49
N GLY A 98 11.29 8.98 5.30
CA GLY A 98 12.00 9.24 4.05
C GLY A 98 11.10 9.61 2.87
N LYS A 99 11.62 9.43 1.64
CA LYS A 99 11.02 10.00 0.41
C LYS A 99 9.65 9.44 0.03
N HIS A 100 9.28 8.25 0.55
CA HIS A 100 8.00 7.59 0.26
C HIS A 100 6.92 7.93 1.31
N SER A 101 7.26 8.71 2.34
CA SER A 101 6.35 9.20 3.38
C SER A 101 5.81 10.58 3.07
N ARG A 102 4.52 10.81 3.37
CA ARG A 102 3.84 12.09 3.10
C ARG A 102 2.55 12.25 3.90
N LEU A 103 2.12 13.50 4.06
CA LEU A 103 0.76 13.83 4.49
C LEU A 103 -0.11 14.14 3.26
N ILE A 104 -1.26 13.50 3.17
CA ILE A 104 -2.24 13.72 2.11
C ILE A 104 -3.49 14.32 2.75
N ASN A 105 -3.93 15.49 2.30
CA ASN A 105 -5.18 16.05 2.78
C ASN A 105 -6.39 15.28 2.23
N LYS A 106 -7.52 15.32 2.95
CA LYS A 106 -8.76 14.62 2.60
C LYS A 106 -9.25 14.90 1.17
N ALA A 107 -9.18 16.14 0.71
CA ALA A 107 -9.70 16.54 -0.60
C ALA A 107 -8.84 15.99 -1.75
N SER A 108 -7.52 16.06 -1.63
CA SER A 108 -6.57 15.48 -2.58
C SER A 108 -6.74 13.97 -2.67
N PHE A 109 -6.86 13.29 -1.53
CA PHE A 109 -7.10 11.86 -1.50
C PHE A 109 -8.43 11.48 -2.16
N LYS A 110 -9.54 12.15 -1.80
CA LYS A 110 -10.85 11.92 -2.42
C LYS A 110 -10.82 12.13 -3.94
N LYS A 111 -10.12 13.17 -4.42
CA LYS A 111 -9.99 13.43 -5.85
C LYS A 111 -9.27 12.30 -6.57
N SER A 112 -8.22 11.76 -5.97
CA SER A 112 -7.43 10.67 -6.55
C SER A 112 -8.18 9.35 -6.52
N SER A 113 -8.85 9.05 -5.39
CA SER A 113 -9.63 7.82 -5.21
C SER A 113 -10.88 7.73 -6.09
N MET A 114 -11.28 8.79 -6.80
CA MET A 114 -12.36 8.77 -7.79
C MET A 114 -11.87 8.49 -9.22
N LYS A 115 -10.55 8.51 -9.44
CA LYS A 115 -9.98 8.16 -10.74
C LYS A 115 -9.69 6.65 -10.76
N HIS A 116 -10.33 5.96 -11.70
CA HIS A 116 -10.17 4.51 -11.85
C HIS A 116 -9.76 4.17 -13.29
N PRO A 117 -8.52 4.50 -13.72
CA PRO A 117 -7.99 3.97 -14.97
C PRO A 117 -8.15 2.45 -14.99
N GLN A 118 -8.74 1.93 -16.06
CA GLN A 118 -8.96 0.50 -16.21
C GLN A 118 -7.79 -0.16 -16.96
N PRO A 119 -7.49 -1.43 -16.68
CA PRO A 119 -6.51 -2.18 -17.44
C PRO A 119 -6.84 -2.19 -18.94
N GLN A 120 -5.83 -2.14 -19.80
CA GLN A 120 -6.05 -2.28 -21.25
C GLN A 120 -5.57 -3.65 -21.69
N ILE A 121 -6.39 -4.36 -22.46
CA ILE A 121 -6.12 -5.72 -22.91
C ILE A 121 -6.07 -5.72 -24.44
N ARG A 122 -5.04 -6.33 -25.02
CA ARG A 122 -4.97 -6.63 -26.46
C ARG A 122 -4.48 -8.05 -26.63
N ALA A 123 -5.15 -8.80 -27.51
CA ALA A 123 -4.63 -10.06 -28.00
C ALA A 123 -3.96 -9.78 -29.36
N GLU A 124 -2.73 -10.22 -29.52
CA GLU A 124 -1.96 -10.08 -30.75
C GLU A 124 -2.13 -11.37 -31.59
N ASP A 125 -1.98 -11.25 -32.91
CA ASP A 125 -2.27 -12.34 -33.86
C ASP A 125 -1.36 -13.58 -33.68
N ASP A 126 -0.19 -13.40 -33.07
CA ASP A 126 0.78 -14.46 -32.77
C ASP A 126 0.45 -15.27 -31.49
N GLY A 127 -0.64 -14.92 -30.80
CA GLY A 127 -1.06 -15.55 -29.54
C GLY A 127 -0.42 -14.95 -28.29
N VAL A 128 0.22 -13.79 -28.40
CA VAL A 128 0.69 -12.99 -27.25
C VAL A 128 -0.44 -12.13 -26.69
N LEU A 129 -0.54 -12.07 -25.36
CA LEU A 129 -1.43 -11.13 -24.66
C LEU A 129 -0.67 -9.91 -24.19
N TYR A 130 -1.18 -8.72 -24.46
CA TYR A 130 -0.70 -7.48 -23.88
C TYR A 130 -1.67 -6.99 -22.80
N LEU A 131 -1.15 -6.78 -21.60
CA LEU A 131 -1.88 -6.32 -20.42
C LEU A 131 -1.26 -5.01 -19.92
N LYS A 132 -1.92 -3.88 -20.13
CA LYS A 132 -1.56 -2.61 -19.48
C LYS A 132 -2.15 -2.58 -18.07
N VAL A 133 -1.30 -2.38 -17.07
CA VAL A 133 -1.69 -2.33 -15.66
C VAL A 133 -1.47 -0.90 -15.15
N PRO A 134 -2.49 -0.01 -15.18
CA PRO A 134 -2.33 1.36 -14.70
C PRO A 134 -2.39 1.47 -13.17
N ALA A 135 -2.10 2.66 -12.64
CA ALA A 135 -2.30 2.96 -11.22
C ALA A 135 -3.79 2.92 -10.84
N ILE A 136 -4.09 2.45 -9.62
CA ILE A 136 -5.45 2.47 -9.06
C ILE A 136 -5.42 2.81 -7.57
N GLU A 137 -6.03 3.93 -7.18
CA GLU A 137 -6.14 4.36 -5.77
C GLU A 137 -7.56 4.22 -5.22
N ALA A 138 -8.36 3.32 -5.82
CA ALA A 138 -9.74 3.09 -5.42
C ALA A 138 -9.83 2.54 -3.99
N LEU A 139 -10.86 2.98 -3.27
CA LEU A 139 -11.30 2.39 -2.00
C LEU A 139 -12.53 1.51 -2.14
N ASP A 140 -13.25 1.67 -3.25
CA ASP A 140 -14.46 0.90 -3.51
C ASP A 140 -14.11 -0.52 -3.95
N LYS A 141 -14.50 -1.51 -3.14
CA LYS A 141 -14.28 -2.93 -3.39
C LYS A 141 -14.81 -3.37 -4.76
N LYS A 142 -15.93 -2.79 -5.22
CA LYS A 142 -16.49 -3.12 -6.53
C LYS A 142 -15.57 -2.67 -7.65
N ALA A 143 -15.06 -1.43 -7.61
CA ALA A 143 -14.07 -0.94 -8.57
C ALA A 143 -12.77 -1.78 -8.57
N LEU A 144 -12.29 -2.19 -7.38
CA LEU A 144 -11.11 -3.06 -7.25
C LEU A 144 -11.37 -4.45 -7.86
N THR A 145 -12.55 -5.03 -7.60
CA THR A 145 -12.95 -6.33 -8.16
C THR A 145 -13.08 -6.27 -9.68
N VAL A 146 -13.68 -5.21 -10.23
CA VAL A 146 -13.78 -5.01 -11.69
C VAL A 146 -12.38 -4.93 -12.33
N TYR A 147 -11.47 -4.18 -11.73
CA TYR A 147 -10.09 -4.07 -12.18
C TYR A 147 -9.39 -5.43 -12.23
N ALA A 148 -9.48 -6.20 -11.13
CA ALA A 148 -8.86 -7.52 -11.03
C ALA A 148 -9.46 -8.51 -12.04
N ASN A 149 -10.79 -8.49 -12.23
CA ASN A 149 -11.47 -9.33 -13.22
C ASN A 149 -11.06 -8.99 -14.66
N GLN A 150 -10.86 -7.71 -14.97
CA GLN A 150 -10.45 -7.29 -16.30
C GLN A 150 -9.04 -7.80 -16.66
N LEU A 151 -8.14 -7.91 -15.69
CA LEU A 151 -6.83 -8.55 -15.86
C LEU A 151 -6.92 -10.07 -15.91
N ASN A 152 -7.70 -10.71 -15.03
CA ASN A 152 -7.75 -12.17 -14.94
C ASN A 152 -8.49 -12.82 -16.11
N LYS A 153 -9.55 -12.20 -16.62
CA LYS A 153 -10.39 -12.77 -17.68
C LYS A 153 -9.60 -13.26 -18.91
N PRO A 154 -8.71 -12.47 -19.55
CA PRO A 154 -7.93 -12.95 -20.69
C PRO A 154 -6.96 -14.09 -20.31
N LEU A 155 -6.49 -14.14 -19.06
CA LEU A 155 -5.57 -15.16 -18.57
C LEU A 155 -6.21 -16.55 -18.40
N THR A 156 -7.53 -16.65 -18.55
CA THR A 156 -8.26 -17.94 -18.55
C THR A 156 -8.29 -18.64 -19.91
N LYS A 157 -7.82 -17.97 -20.96
CA LYS A 157 -7.69 -18.55 -22.31
C LYS A 157 -6.28 -19.02 -22.54
N LYS A 158 -6.06 -19.85 -23.57
CA LYS A 158 -4.69 -20.23 -23.97
C LYS A 158 -4.01 -19.07 -24.66
N TYR A 159 -2.77 -18.81 -24.29
CA TYR A 159 -1.87 -17.84 -24.91
C TYR A 159 -0.45 -18.42 -24.91
N LYS A 160 0.40 -17.90 -25.79
CA LYS A 160 1.79 -18.37 -25.92
C LYS A 160 2.77 -17.57 -25.07
N GLY A 161 2.46 -16.30 -24.79
CA GLY A 161 3.27 -15.40 -23.98
C GLY A 161 2.48 -14.17 -23.56
N VAL A 162 3.00 -13.40 -22.62
CA VAL A 162 2.33 -12.21 -22.08
C VAL A 162 3.29 -11.03 -21.96
N ILE A 163 2.83 -9.85 -22.32
CA ILE A 163 3.46 -8.57 -21.99
C ILE A 163 2.66 -7.93 -20.87
N VAL A 164 3.28 -7.76 -19.69
CA VAL A 164 2.73 -7.00 -18.56
C VAL A 164 3.36 -5.62 -18.58
N ASP A 165 2.60 -4.62 -19.05
CA ASP A 165 3.09 -3.24 -19.13
C ASP A 165 2.76 -2.45 -17.86
N LEU A 166 3.78 -2.18 -17.05
CA LEU A 166 3.74 -1.39 -15.81
C LEU A 166 4.24 0.05 -16.00
N ARG A 167 4.61 0.46 -17.23
CA ARG A 167 5.12 1.80 -17.52
C ARG A 167 4.10 2.87 -17.12
N GLY A 168 4.50 3.91 -16.41
CA GLY A 168 3.57 4.93 -15.92
C GLY A 168 2.68 4.50 -14.75
N ASN A 169 2.81 3.26 -14.23
CA ASN A 169 2.05 2.82 -13.06
C ASN A 169 2.71 3.32 -11.77
N THR A 170 2.17 4.41 -11.22
CA THR A 170 2.67 5.02 -9.99
C THR A 170 2.19 4.34 -8.69
N GLY A 171 1.49 3.20 -8.79
CA GLY A 171 1.04 2.39 -7.66
C GLY A 171 -0.41 2.61 -7.26
N GLY A 172 -0.66 2.69 -5.94
CA GLY A 172 -1.98 2.68 -5.34
C GLY A 172 -2.28 1.37 -4.60
N ASN A 173 -3.45 0.79 -4.81
CA ASN A 173 -3.84 -0.47 -4.19
C ASN A 173 -3.20 -1.64 -4.95
N MET A 174 -2.37 -2.41 -4.24
CA MET A 174 -1.62 -3.55 -4.78
C MET A 174 -2.51 -4.77 -5.01
N ALA A 175 -3.54 -4.98 -4.18
CA ALA A 175 -4.40 -6.16 -4.22
C ALA A 175 -5.01 -6.45 -5.61
N PRO A 176 -5.71 -5.50 -6.28
CA PRO A 176 -6.31 -5.79 -7.59
C PRO A 176 -5.28 -6.04 -8.69
N MET A 177 -4.06 -5.50 -8.56
CA MET A 177 -2.98 -5.72 -9.53
C MET A 177 -2.47 -7.18 -9.44
N LEU A 178 -2.09 -7.62 -8.24
CA LEU A 178 -1.53 -8.96 -8.04
C LEU A 178 -2.60 -10.06 -8.17
N ILE A 179 -3.81 -9.84 -7.65
CA ILE A 179 -4.91 -10.80 -7.77
C ILE A 179 -5.33 -10.94 -9.24
N GLY A 180 -5.41 -9.83 -9.98
CA GLY A 180 -5.75 -9.85 -11.41
C GLY A 180 -4.69 -10.53 -12.28
N LEU A 181 -3.42 -10.49 -11.88
CA LEU A 181 -2.29 -11.15 -12.57
C LEU A 181 -1.96 -12.53 -12.01
N SER A 182 -2.77 -13.06 -11.09
CA SER A 182 -2.48 -14.29 -10.35
C SER A 182 -2.26 -15.52 -11.24
N GLY A 183 -2.85 -15.57 -12.44
CA GLY A 183 -2.59 -16.64 -13.43
C GLY A 183 -1.14 -16.71 -13.92
N LEU A 184 -0.37 -15.63 -13.78
CA LEU A 184 1.04 -15.52 -14.19
C LEU A 184 2.03 -15.61 -13.03
N LEU A 185 1.54 -15.58 -11.79
CA LEU A 185 2.35 -15.59 -10.58
C LEU A 185 2.30 -16.97 -9.91
N PRO A 186 3.39 -17.45 -9.30
CA PRO A 186 3.33 -18.67 -8.50
C PRO A 186 2.50 -18.44 -7.23
N ASP A 187 1.86 -19.51 -6.75
CA ASP A 187 1.35 -19.51 -5.38
C ASP A 187 2.51 -19.65 -4.38
N GLY A 188 2.29 -19.22 -3.14
CA GLY A 188 3.30 -19.10 -2.08
C GLY A 188 3.84 -17.69 -1.92
N ASP A 189 5.01 -17.57 -1.30
CA ASP A 189 5.66 -16.31 -0.97
C ASP A 189 6.03 -15.53 -2.23
N LEU A 190 5.49 -14.32 -2.40
CA LEU A 190 5.88 -13.41 -3.49
C LEU A 190 7.09 -12.57 -3.11
N PHE A 191 7.03 -11.90 -1.95
CA PHE A 191 8.07 -11.08 -1.35
C PHE A 191 7.71 -10.84 0.12
N ARG A 192 8.60 -10.18 0.87
CA ARG A 192 8.37 -9.86 2.29
C ARG A 192 8.59 -8.37 2.54
N PHE A 193 7.88 -7.84 3.51
CA PHE A 193 8.19 -6.55 4.11
C PHE A 193 8.88 -6.80 5.45
N GLU A 194 9.95 -6.07 5.73
CA GLU A 194 10.62 -6.12 7.02
C GLU A 194 10.70 -4.73 7.63
N ASP A 195 10.19 -4.59 8.86
CA ASP A 195 10.27 -3.32 9.59
C ASP A 195 11.65 -3.11 10.22
N ARG A 196 11.87 -1.93 10.81
CA ARG A 196 13.14 -1.61 11.49
C ARG A 196 13.45 -2.48 12.72
N TYR A 197 12.46 -3.22 13.22
CA TYR A 197 12.59 -4.14 14.35
C TYR A 197 12.83 -5.58 13.90
N HIS A 198 13.02 -5.81 12.60
CA HIS A 198 13.18 -7.11 11.97
C HIS A 198 11.93 -8.00 12.04
N ASN A 199 10.75 -7.42 12.27
CA ASN A 199 9.51 -8.16 12.08
C ASN A 199 9.23 -8.28 10.59
N GLN A 200 8.93 -9.50 10.14
CA GLN A 200 8.66 -9.81 8.74
C GLN A 200 7.18 -10.07 8.50
N GLN A 201 6.64 -9.45 7.46
CA GLN A 201 5.33 -9.74 6.91
C GLN A 201 5.51 -10.31 5.51
N VAL A 202 5.15 -11.59 5.33
CA VAL A 202 5.21 -12.25 4.04
C VAL A 202 3.98 -11.91 3.23
N ILE A 203 4.16 -11.54 1.95
CA ILE A 203 3.05 -11.42 1.00
C ILE A 203 2.97 -12.73 0.23
N GLN A 204 1.93 -13.51 0.51
CA GLN A 204 1.66 -14.81 -0.09
C GLN A 204 0.45 -14.73 -1.01
N LEU A 205 0.54 -15.43 -2.15
CA LEU A 205 -0.56 -15.66 -3.07
C LEU A 205 -1.03 -17.10 -2.97
N ASN A 206 -2.35 -17.33 -2.89
CA ASN A 206 -2.95 -18.65 -2.99
C ASN A 206 -4.17 -18.58 -3.91
N GLY A 207 -3.98 -18.96 -5.17
CA GLY A 207 -5.00 -18.75 -6.21
C GLY A 207 -5.24 -17.26 -6.41
N HIS A 208 -6.35 -16.75 -5.88
CA HIS A 208 -6.73 -15.33 -5.94
C HIS A 208 -6.70 -14.63 -4.57
N GLU A 209 -6.29 -15.34 -3.51
CA GLU A 209 -6.16 -14.77 -2.18
C GLU A 209 -4.76 -14.23 -1.96
N LEU A 210 -4.67 -12.98 -1.50
CA LEU A 210 -3.41 -12.30 -1.21
C LEU A 210 -3.36 -11.98 0.29
N SER A 211 -2.37 -12.53 1.00
CA SER A 211 -2.25 -12.39 2.46
C SER A 211 -2.18 -10.92 2.88
N HIS A 212 -2.80 -10.58 4.02
CA HIS A 212 -2.81 -9.23 4.58
C HIS A 212 -3.44 -8.15 3.68
N GLN A 213 -4.23 -8.55 2.68
CA GLN A 213 -4.88 -7.66 1.73
C GLN A 213 -6.38 -7.95 1.66
N GLU A 214 -7.13 -7.08 0.98
CA GLU A 214 -8.56 -7.26 0.79
C GLU A 214 -8.84 -8.43 -0.16
N ASN A 215 -9.74 -9.34 0.24
CA ASN A 215 -10.19 -10.42 -0.63
C ASN A 215 -11.08 -9.87 -1.75
N LEU A 216 -10.66 -10.08 -3.00
CA LEU A 216 -11.40 -9.72 -4.21
C LEU A 216 -11.92 -10.99 -4.88
N GLN A 217 -13.23 -11.12 -5.03
CA GLN A 217 -13.82 -12.31 -5.63
C GLN A 217 -13.77 -12.23 -7.15
N LEU A 218 -12.95 -13.09 -7.77
CA LEU A 218 -12.88 -13.18 -9.22
C LEU A 218 -14.11 -13.89 -9.79
N GLU A 219 -14.61 -13.40 -10.92
CA GLU A 219 -15.73 -13.98 -11.68
C GLU A 219 -15.30 -15.24 -12.46
N GLN A 220 -14.03 -15.29 -12.84
CA GLN A 220 -13.42 -16.39 -13.59
C GLN A 220 -12.38 -17.09 -12.71
N PRO A 221 -12.19 -18.41 -12.87
CA PRO A 221 -11.17 -19.13 -12.11
C PRO A 221 -9.77 -18.61 -12.46
N VAL A 222 -8.83 -18.83 -11.55
CA VAL A 222 -7.40 -18.62 -11.82
C VAL A 222 -6.87 -19.87 -12.53
N ILE A 223 -6.33 -19.69 -13.72
CA ILE A 223 -5.66 -20.76 -14.47
C ILE A 223 -4.17 -20.41 -14.57
N LYS A 224 -3.34 -21.17 -13.86
CA LYS A 224 -1.88 -21.01 -13.91
C LYS A 224 -1.35 -21.55 -15.24
N GLN A 225 -0.67 -20.72 -16.02
CA GLN A 225 -0.05 -21.15 -17.27
C GLN A 225 1.43 -20.78 -17.25
N LYS A 226 2.29 -21.77 -17.49
CA LYS A 226 3.74 -21.55 -17.59
C LYS A 226 4.06 -21.09 -19.01
N VAL A 227 4.15 -19.78 -19.19
CA VAL A 227 4.54 -19.16 -20.46
C VAL A 227 5.58 -18.05 -20.23
N PRO A 228 6.31 -17.63 -21.26
CA PRO A 228 7.15 -16.45 -21.21
C PRO A 228 6.37 -15.16 -20.89
N VAL A 229 6.90 -14.35 -19.97
CA VAL A 229 6.35 -13.06 -19.54
C VAL A 229 7.37 -11.95 -19.72
N ALA A 230 7.04 -10.95 -20.54
CA ALA A 230 7.81 -9.71 -20.62
C ALA A 230 7.18 -8.66 -19.71
N VAL A 231 7.93 -8.09 -18.77
CA VAL A 231 7.46 -7.02 -17.89
C VAL A 231 8.07 -5.70 -18.38
N LEU A 232 7.23 -4.74 -18.77
CA LEU A 232 7.70 -3.42 -19.19
C LEU A 232 7.66 -2.45 -18.02
N ILE A 233 8.80 -1.83 -17.72
CA ILE A 233 8.96 -0.86 -16.64
C ILE A 233 9.57 0.45 -17.16
N ASP A 234 9.27 1.55 -16.47
CA ASP A 234 9.90 2.84 -16.73
C ASP A 234 10.14 3.61 -15.44
N ARG A 235 10.78 4.79 -15.56
CA ARG A 235 11.04 5.71 -14.45
C ARG A 235 9.79 6.20 -13.69
N TYR A 236 8.59 5.93 -14.20
CA TYR A 236 7.32 6.27 -13.55
C TYR A 236 6.66 5.07 -12.88
N THR A 237 7.11 3.84 -13.15
CA THR A 237 6.73 2.66 -12.37
C THR A 237 7.18 2.87 -10.93
N ALA A 238 6.25 2.95 -9.99
CA ALA A 238 6.53 3.34 -8.60
C ALA A 238 5.64 2.58 -7.60
N SER A 239 6.12 2.44 -6.36
CA SER A 239 5.31 2.02 -5.21
C SER A 239 4.63 0.66 -5.49
N SER A 240 3.30 0.53 -5.36
CA SER A 240 2.60 -0.72 -5.69
C SER A 240 2.81 -1.23 -7.13
N GLY A 241 3.16 -0.34 -8.07
CA GLY A 241 3.61 -0.73 -9.42
C GLY A 241 4.96 -1.46 -9.37
N GLU A 242 5.89 -1.02 -8.53
CA GLU A 242 7.16 -1.72 -8.28
C GLU A 242 6.94 -3.01 -7.49
N MET A 243 6.03 -3.04 -6.51
CA MET A 243 5.70 -4.29 -5.80
C MET A 243 5.04 -5.31 -6.73
N THR A 244 4.27 -4.84 -7.73
CA THR A 244 3.76 -5.71 -8.80
C THR A 244 4.90 -6.27 -9.64
N ALA A 245 5.88 -5.44 -10.03
CA ALA A 245 7.12 -5.90 -10.66
C ALA A 245 7.89 -6.91 -9.79
N PHE A 246 8.06 -6.65 -8.48
CA PHE A 246 8.74 -7.56 -7.55
C PHE A 246 8.14 -8.96 -7.53
N ALA A 247 6.82 -9.10 -7.66
CA ALA A 247 6.18 -10.41 -7.68
C ALA A 247 6.66 -11.29 -8.85
N PHE A 248 7.08 -10.67 -9.95
CA PHE A 248 7.63 -11.31 -11.14
C PHE A 248 9.16 -11.45 -11.13
N GLN A 249 9.87 -10.65 -10.32
CA GLN A 249 11.33 -10.63 -10.30
C GLN A 249 11.89 -12.00 -9.94
N GLY A 250 12.82 -12.50 -10.77
CA GLY A 250 13.51 -13.77 -10.56
C GLY A 250 12.69 -15.03 -10.88
N LEU A 251 11.53 -14.90 -11.54
CA LEU A 251 10.83 -16.05 -12.13
C LEU A 251 11.53 -16.51 -13.42
N GLU A 252 11.62 -17.82 -13.63
CA GLU A 252 12.43 -18.45 -14.70
C GLU A 252 12.05 -18.02 -16.12
N HIS A 253 10.78 -17.71 -16.38
CA HIS A 253 10.28 -17.34 -17.71
C HIS A 253 9.92 -15.87 -17.82
N THR A 254 10.52 -15.01 -16.99
CA THR A 254 10.22 -13.58 -16.96
C THR A 254 11.44 -12.75 -17.31
N LEU A 255 11.29 -11.76 -18.19
CA LEU A 255 12.29 -10.73 -18.43
C LEU A 255 11.71 -9.31 -18.34
N PHE A 256 12.49 -8.39 -17.81
CA PHE A 256 12.16 -6.98 -17.65
C PHE A 256 12.80 -6.14 -18.77
N PHE A 257 12.02 -5.23 -19.35
CA PHE A 257 12.44 -4.35 -20.43
C PHE A 257 12.09 -2.89 -20.11
N GLY A 258 12.97 -1.95 -20.49
CA GLY A 258 12.68 -0.51 -20.44
C GLY A 258 13.70 0.30 -19.67
N GLU A 259 13.25 1.07 -18.68
CA GLU A 259 14.11 1.91 -17.84
C GLU A 259 14.01 1.48 -16.37
N ALA A 260 15.00 1.87 -15.56
CA ALA A 260 14.94 1.70 -14.11
C ALA A 260 13.68 2.36 -13.53
N THR A 261 13.07 1.73 -12.52
CA THR A 261 11.85 2.24 -11.87
C THR A 261 12.11 3.48 -11.00
N ALA A 262 11.05 4.06 -10.43
CA ALA A 262 11.14 5.29 -9.63
C ALA A 262 11.88 5.12 -8.28
N GLY A 263 12.04 3.89 -7.80
CA GLY A 263 12.73 3.54 -6.56
C GLY A 263 11.92 3.86 -5.32
N TYR A 264 10.63 3.53 -5.28
CA TYR A 264 9.76 3.61 -4.10
C TYR A 264 9.46 2.21 -3.53
N THR A 265 10.48 1.36 -3.54
CA THR A 265 10.45 -0.06 -3.15
C THR A 265 10.46 -0.23 -1.62
N THR A 266 9.43 0.27 -0.97
CA THR A 266 9.24 0.20 0.49
C THR A 266 7.77 -0.02 0.83
N GLY A 267 7.50 -0.64 1.97
CA GLY A 267 6.16 -0.81 2.51
C GLY A 267 5.74 0.40 3.33
N ASN A 268 4.48 0.82 3.14
CA ASN A 268 3.91 1.96 3.84
C ASN A 268 2.71 1.54 4.71
N HIS A 269 2.58 2.18 5.86
CA HIS A 269 1.30 2.28 6.56
C HIS A 269 0.57 3.56 6.14
N VAL A 270 -0.74 3.44 5.91
CA VAL A 270 -1.62 4.59 5.63
C VAL A 270 -2.51 4.80 6.86
N ILE A 271 -2.20 5.81 7.65
CA ILE A 271 -2.89 6.10 8.91
C ILE A 271 -3.89 7.24 8.70
N PRO A 272 -5.20 7.01 8.83
CA PRO A 272 -6.16 8.09 8.84
C PRO A 272 -6.01 8.95 10.09
N LEU A 273 -5.97 10.26 9.91
CA LEU A 273 -6.02 11.24 10.97
C LEU A 273 -7.46 11.72 11.17
N TYR A 274 -7.72 12.35 12.32
CA TYR A 274 -9.08 12.73 12.73
C TYR A 274 -9.88 13.51 11.68
N ASP A 275 -9.22 14.44 10.97
CA ASP A 275 -9.84 15.31 9.97
C ASP A 275 -10.00 14.66 8.59
N GLY A 276 -9.63 13.37 8.46
CA GLY A 276 -9.63 12.62 7.23
C GLY A 276 -8.41 12.87 6.34
N ALA A 277 -7.40 13.61 6.83
CA ALA A 277 -6.07 13.56 6.23
C ALA A 277 -5.46 12.16 6.44
N LEU A 278 -4.53 11.77 5.57
CA LEU A 278 -3.80 10.51 5.66
C LEU A 278 -2.33 10.79 5.94
N LEU A 279 -1.79 10.14 6.97
CA LEU A 279 -0.36 10.02 7.19
C LEU A 279 0.12 8.73 6.50
N VAL A 280 0.81 8.88 5.37
CA VAL A 280 1.50 7.78 4.70
C VAL A 280 2.91 7.73 5.26
N ILE A 281 3.25 6.63 5.93
CA ILE A 281 4.55 6.43 6.54
C ILE A 281 5.19 5.15 6.03
N THR A 282 6.42 5.28 5.54
CA THR A 282 7.28 4.17 5.20
C THR A 282 7.77 3.50 6.46
N SER A 283 7.45 2.21 6.56
CA SER A 283 7.65 1.42 7.76
C SER A 283 8.51 0.19 7.56
N SER A 284 8.73 -0.20 6.30
CA SER A 284 9.44 -1.42 5.99
C SER A 284 10.21 -1.34 4.68
N ARG A 285 11.34 -2.04 4.65
CA ARG A 285 12.04 -2.40 3.41
C ARG A 285 11.39 -3.61 2.77
N VAL A 286 11.60 -3.79 1.46
CA VAL A 286 11.12 -4.97 0.72
C VAL A 286 12.24 -5.98 0.64
N ILE A 287 11.94 -7.26 0.83
CA ILE A 287 12.87 -8.38 0.65
C ILE A 287 12.33 -9.25 -0.47
N ASN A 288 13.13 -9.45 -1.51
CA ASN A 288 12.74 -10.28 -2.65
C ASN A 288 12.85 -11.78 -2.35
N ARG A 289 12.50 -12.63 -3.33
CA ARG A 289 12.53 -14.09 -3.20
C ARG A 289 13.92 -14.65 -2.89
N GLN A 290 14.98 -13.93 -3.28
CA GLN A 290 16.37 -14.29 -3.05
C GLN A 290 16.92 -13.75 -1.72
N GLY A 291 16.11 -13.05 -0.92
CA GLY A 291 16.54 -12.49 0.36
C GLY A 291 17.25 -11.14 0.25
N GLN A 292 17.32 -10.54 -0.93
CA GLN A 292 17.90 -9.20 -1.11
C GLN A 292 16.91 -8.13 -0.63
N ALA A 293 17.40 -7.24 0.22
CA ALA A 293 16.64 -6.09 0.70
C ALA A 293 16.72 -4.90 -0.28
N TYR A 294 15.59 -4.24 -0.48
CA TYR A 294 15.43 -3.02 -1.25
C TYR A 294 14.80 -1.96 -0.36
N GLU A 295 15.39 -0.78 -0.38
CA GLU A 295 14.98 0.35 0.44
C GLU A 295 15.08 1.61 -0.40
N ASN A 296 13.98 1.94 -1.09
CA ASN A 296 13.92 3.08 -2.02
C ASN A 296 14.94 3.01 -3.18
N ASN A 297 15.36 1.80 -3.56
CA ASN A 297 16.22 1.53 -4.71
C ASN A 297 15.35 1.21 -5.93
N PRO A 298 15.71 1.64 -7.14
CA PRO A 298 14.98 1.25 -8.34
C PRO A 298 15.17 -0.25 -8.64
N ILE A 299 14.15 -0.85 -9.26
CA ILE A 299 14.26 -2.13 -9.96
C ILE A 299 14.86 -1.83 -11.33
N LEU A 300 15.94 -2.52 -11.67
CA LEU A 300 16.58 -2.41 -12.97
C LEU A 300 15.93 -3.38 -13.96
N PRO A 301 15.78 -3.00 -15.25
CA PRO A 301 15.35 -3.94 -16.27
C PRO A 301 16.49 -4.94 -16.57
N ASP A 302 16.13 -6.13 -17.04
CA ASP A 302 17.11 -7.08 -17.59
C ASP A 302 17.66 -6.58 -18.94
N ARG A 303 16.85 -5.80 -19.68
CA ARG A 303 17.22 -5.13 -20.93
C ARG A 303 16.80 -3.67 -20.90
N GLU A 304 17.78 -2.78 -20.79
CA GLU A 304 17.54 -1.34 -20.98
C GLU A 304 17.13 -1.06 -22.43
N SER A 305 16.03 -0.35 -22.63
CA SER A 305 15.51 -0.08 -23.97
C SER A 305 14.70 1.21 -24.05
N LYS A 306 14.85 1.93 -25.17
CA LYS A 306 14.00 3.08 -25.53
C LYS A 306 12.72 2.66 -26.25
N ASP A 307 12.66 1.42 -26.74
CA ASP A 307 11.46 0.82 -27.34
C ASP A 307 11.20 -0.59 -26.77
N PRO A 308 10.89 -0.66 -25.46
CA PRO A 308 10.80 -1.94 -24.76
C PRO A 308 9.66 -2.82 -25.25
N LEU A 309 8.62 -2.25 -25.86
CA LEU A 309 7.50 -3.02 -26.39
C LEU A 309 7.93 -3.83 -27.62
N THR A 310 8.64 -3.20 -28.56
CA THR A 310 9.13 -3.87 -29.76
C THR A 310 10.11 -4.98 -29.40
N GLU A 311 11.08 -4.69 -28.52
CA GLU A 311 12.06 -5.70 -28.08
C GLU A 311 11.42 -6.87 -27.31
N ALA A 312 10.42 -6.59 -26.47
CA ALA A 312 9.67 -7.64 -25.78
C ALA A 312 8.92 -8.54 -26.78
N LYS A 313 8.31 -7.97 -27.83
CA LYS A 313 7.64 -8.76 -28.89
C LYS A 313 8.63 -9.64 -29.64
N VAL A 314 9.81 -9.12 -30.00
CA VAL A 314 10.87 -9.91 -30.64
C VAL A 314 11.30 -11.06 -29.74
N TRP A 315 11.61 -10.77 -28.48
CA TRP A 315 12.01 -11.80 -27.51
C TRP A 315 10.94 -12.89 -27.37
N LEU A 316 9.66 -12.50 -27.17
CA LEU A 316 8.55 -13.44 -27.07
C LEU A 316 8.40 -14.29 -28.33
N SER A 317 8.53 -13.70 -29.52
CA SER A 317 8.47 -14.44 -30.78
C SER A 317 9.56 -15.52 -30.87
N ASP A 318 10.76 -15.25 -30.35
CA ASP A 318 11.86 -16.22 -30.39
C ASP A 318 11.69 -17.38 -29.40
N VAL A 319 11.12 -17.11 -28.21
CA VAL A 319 10.96 -18.13 -27.16
C VAL A 319 9.62 -18.88 -27.21
N THR A 320 8.69 -18.48 -28.09
CA THR A 320 7.35 -19.11 -28.24
C THR A 320 7.13 -19.84 -29.57
N LYS A 321 8.17 -19.90 -30.41
CA LYS A 321 8.24 -20.79 -31.59
C LYS A 321 8.19 -22.25 -31.14
#